data_AF-A0A928ZXJ4-F1
#
_entry.id   AF-A0A928ZXJ4-F1
#
_cell.length_a   1.000
_cell.length_b   1.000
_cell.length_c   1.000
_cell.angle_alpha   90.00
_cell.angle_beta   90.00
_cell.angle_gamma   90.00
#
_symmetry.space_group_name_H-M   'P 1'
#
loop_
_entity.id
_entity.type
_entity.pdbx_description
1 polymer ?
#
loop_
_entity_poly.entity_id
_entity_poly.type
_entity_poly.pdbx_seq_one_letter_code
_entity_poly.pdbx_strand_id
1 'polypeptide(L)'
;MKFPTLKQCLGSALMLTALAVTPAILRAQSANALPPGVAEEINLTSEQQAELDAIKESAHTQVEAILSADQLAALDGKTGRERRQAMRSLDLSEEQRTQLREIRETSRAAADEVFTDEQQAQLQAMRGERRGRHREEFAEKLSLTSEQQAELDAIRENAHTQAEAVLSADQLAALDGKTGRERGRAMRDLDLSEEQRAQLQEIREASRAAADEVLTDEQLAQLQEMRGNRGNRRSR
;
A
#
# COMPACT_ATOMS: atom_id res chain seq x y z
N MET A 1 46.56 -17.27 -41.35
CA MET A 1 47.10 -16.22 -40.46
C MET A 1 46.37 -16.34 -39.12
N LYS A 2 47.12 -16.58 -38.04
CA LYS A 2 46.62 -16.82 -36.67
C LYS A 2 46.58 -15.48 -35.94
N PHE A 3 45.44 -15.09 -35.38
CA PHE A 3 45.35 -13.97 -34.43
C PHE A 3 44.94 -14.48 -33.05
N PRO A 4 45.59 -13.99 -31.97
CA PRO A 4 45.49 -14.56 -30.64
C PRO A 4 44.32 -14.00 -29.82
N THR A 5 43.79 -14.88 -28.98
CA THR A 5 42.93 -14.65 -27.82
C THR A 5 43.62 -13.80 -26.75
N LEU A 6 42.94 -12.76 -26.24
CA LEU A 6 43.34 -12.05 -25.03
C LEU A 6 42.13 -11.65 -24.17
N LYS A 7 42.10 -12.27 -22.98
CA LYS A 7 42.02 -11.65 -21.64
C LYS A 7 40.66 -11.08 -21.20
N GLN A 8 40.04 -11.77 -20.22
CA GLN A 8 40.03 -11.37 -18.80
C GLN A 8 39.31 -10.03 -18.58
N CYS A 9 37.98 -10.08 -18.46
CA CYS A 9 37.26 -9.08 -17.68
C CYS A 9 37.08 -9.61 -16.26
N LEU A 10 37.61 -8.82 -15.34
CA LEU A 10 37.62 -9.04 -13.90
C LEU A 10 36.21 -9.28 -13.35
N GLY A 11 36.04 -10.44 -12.72
CA GLY A 11 34.94 -10.67 -11.78
C GLY A 11 35.12 -9.73 -10.60
N SER A 12 34.25 -8.72 -10.53
CA SER A 12 34.08 -7.89 -9.34
C SER A 12 33.23 -8.67 -8.36
N ALA A 13 33.87 -9.55 -7.60
CA ALA A 13 33.26 -10.25 -6.48
C ALA A 13 32.97 -9.23 -5.37
N LEU A 14 31.75 -8.68 -5.38
CA LEU A 14 31.16 -8.04 -4.20
C LEU A 14 30.96 -9.15 -3.17
N MET A 15 31.96 -9.32 -2.29
CA MET A 15 31.89 -10.16 -1.10
C MET A 15 30.77 -9.61 -0.22
N LEU A 16 29.57 -10.19 -0.33
CA LEU A 16 28.57 -10.14 0.73
C LEU A 16 29.17 -10.88 1.94
N THR A 17 29.82 -10.14 2.83
CA THR A 17 30.10 -10.62 4.17
C THR A 17 28.78 -10.77 4.89
N ALA A 18 28.25 -11.99 4.91
CA ALA A 18 27.17 -12.40 5.80
C ALA A 18 27.66 -12.24 7.24
N LEU A 19 27.38 -11.09 7.86
CA LEU A 19 27.48 -10.93 9.30
C LEU A 19 26.43 -11.85 9.93
N ALA A 20 26.88 -12.98 10.48
CA ALA A 20 26.09 -13.80 11.36
C ALA A 20 25.79 -12.98 12.63
N VAL A 21 24.62 -12.35 12.66
CA VAL A 21 24.11 -11.62 13.82
C VAL A 21 23.75 -12.67 14.87
N THR A 22 24.55 -12.75 15.93
CA THR A 22 24.19 -13.48 17.15
C THR A 22 23.04 -12.74 17.84
N PRO A 23 21.93 -13.42 18.19
CA PRO A 23 20.85 -12.77 18.92
C PRO A 23 21.26 -12.56 20.38
N ALA A 24 21.66 -11.34 20.72
CA ALA A 24 21.74 -10.91 22.11
C ALA A 24 20.31 -10.66 22.62
N ILE A 25 19.91 -11.44 23.62
CA ILE A 25 18.57 -11.43 24.20
C ILE A 25 18.32 -10.16 25.07
N LEU A 26 17.21 -9.50 24.73
CA LEU A 26 16.29 -8.65 25.53
C LEU A 26 16.80 -7.33 26.15
N ARG A 27 16.44 -6.22 25.48
CA ARG A 27 15.80 -5.09 26.16
C ARG A 27 14.35 -4.99 25.68
N ALA A 28 13.43 -5.52 26.48
CA ALA A 28 12.01 -5.29 26.33
C ALA A 28 11.69 -3.83 26.68
N GLN A 29 11.34 -3.03 25.68
CA GLN A 29 10.41 -1.90 25.76
C GLN A 29 10.27 -1.27 24.36
N SER A 30 9.33 -1.80 23.58
CA SER A 30 8.61 -1.04 22.54
C SER A 30 7.43 -1.86 22.02
N ALA A 31 6.51 -2.24 22.91
CA ALA A 31 5.24 -2.81 22.46
C ALA A 31 4.46 -1.70 21.70
N ASN A 32 4.37 -1.81 20.37
CA ASN A 32 3.25 -1.36 19.52
C ASN A 32 3.67 -1.30 18.03
N ALA A 33 4.06 -2.43 17.43
CA ALA A 33 4.14 -2.56 15.96
C ALA A 33 2.75 -2.62 15.30
N LEU A 34 1.78 -3.26 15.97
CA LEU A 34 0.39 -3.35 15.54
C LEU A 34 -0.52 -2.51 16.45
N PRO A 35 -1.68 -2.04 15.96
CA PRO A 35 -2.70 -1.47 16.83
C PRO A 35 -3.02 -2.50 17.92
N PRO A 36 -3.11 -2.11 19.20
CA PRO A 36 -3.22 -3.05 20.32
C PRO A 36 -4.34 -4.09 20.14
N GLY A 37 -5.47 -3.70 19.55
CA GLY A 37 -6.57 -4.64 19.29
C GLY A 37 -6.30 -5.68 18.20
N VAL A 38 -5.40 -5.45 17.25
CA VAL A 38 -5.14 -6.42 16.16
C VAL A 38 -4.23 -7.55 16.63
N ALA A 39 -3.25 -7.25 17.49
CA ALA A 39 -2.32 -8.26 18.01
C ALA A 39 -3.03 -9.29 18.90
N GLU A 40 -3.96 -8.82 19.73
CA GLU A 40 -4.82 -9.69 20.56
C GLU A 40 -5.78 -10.51 19.69
N GLU A 41 -6.38 -9.90 18.67
CA GLU A 41 -7.37 -10.55 17.80
C GLU A 41 -6.79 -11.71 16.98
N ILE A 42 -5.51 -11.64 16.60
CA ILE A 42 -4.82 -12.70 15.83
C ILE A 42 -3.89 -13.58 16.69
N ASN A 43 -3.99 -13.47 18.03
CA ASN A 43 -3.24 -14.27 18.99
C ASN A 43 -1.72 -14.33 18.73
N LEU A 44 -1.07 -13.17 18.53
CA LEU A 44 0.38 -13.15 18.29
C LEU A 44 1.17 -13.63 19.51
N THR A 45 2.15 -14.51 19.29
CA THR A 45 3.06 -14.93 20.35
C THR A 45 4.01 -13.79 20.75
N SER A 46 4.60 -13.90 21.94
CA SER A 46 5.61 -12.93 22.40
C SER A 46 6.83 -12.87 21.47
N GLU A 47 7.23 -14.01 20.89
CA GLU A 47 8.35 -14.07 19.94
C GLU A 47 8.00 -13.33 18.64
N GLN A 48 6.81 -13.58 18.07
CA GLN A 48 6.33 -12.89 16.87
C GLN A 48 6.25 -11.38 17.09
N GLN A 49 5.74 -10.93 18.25
CA GLN A 49 5.68 -9.51 18.59
C GLN A 49 7.08 -8.88 18.63
N ALA A 50 8.04 -9.56 19.28
CA ALA A 50 9.41 -9.09 19.35
C ALA A 50 10.08 -9.00 17.97
N GLU A 51 9.81 -9.96 17.08
CA GLU A 51 10.33 -9.95 15.71
C GLU A 51 9.74 -8.82 14.87
N LEU A 52 8.43 -8.58 14.97
CA LEU A 52 7.77 -7.45 14.29
C LEU A 52 8.29 -6.09 14.79
N ASP A 53 8.53 -5.96 16.10
CA ASP A 53 9.13 -4.76 16.68
C ASP A 53 10.58 -4.58 16.17
N ALA A 54 11.36 -5.65 16.05
CA ALA A 54 12.71 -5.60 15.49
C ALA A 54 12.72 -5.20 14.01
N ILE A 55 11.80 -5.74 13.19
CA ILE A 55 11.63 -5.35 11.79
C ILE A 55 11.29 -3.87 11.68
N LYS A 56 10.36 -3.38 12.52
CA LYS A 56 9.97 -1.97 12.56
C LYS A 56 11.13 -1.06 12.95
N GLU A 57 11.91 -1.42 13.96
CA GLU A 57 13.07 -0.65 14.41
C GLU A 57 14.17 -0.59 13.34
N SER A 58 14.42 -1.72 12.66
CA SER A 58 15.33 -1.79 11.52
C SER A 58 14.86 -0.88 10.37
N ALA A 59 13.58 -0.97 10.01
CA ALA A 59 12.98 -0.11 8.98
C ALA A 59 13.10 1.37 9.35
N HIS A 60 12.86 1.71 10.61
CA HIS A 60 12.98 3.06 11.13
C HIS A 60 14.41 3.60 11.00
N THR A 61 15.40 2.81 11.42
CA THR A 61 16.82 3.16 11.31
C THR A 61 17.24 3.39 9.85
N GLN A 62 16.79 2.52 8.93
CA GLN A 62 17.06 2.68 7.51
C GLN A 62 16.41 3.94 6.93
N VAL A 63 15.19 4.27 7.36
CA VAL A 63 14.51 5.51 7.00
C VAL A 63 15.29 6.73 7.49
N GLU A 64 15.83 6.70 8.70
CA GLU A 64 16.60 7.83 9.22
C GLU A 64 17.93 8.03 8.48
N ALA A 65 18.57 6.94 8.04
CA ALA A 65 19.83 6.99 7.31
C ALA A 65 19.73 7.64 5.92
N ILE A 66 18.54 7.65 5.30
CA ILE A 66 18.31 8.26 3.97
C ILE A 66 17.83 9.71 4.05
N LEU A 67 17.44 10.19 5.22
CA LEU A 67 17.01 11.57 5.42
C LEU A 67 18.23 12.47 5.68
N SER A 68 18.13 13.72 5.22
CA SER A 68 19.11 14.74 5.56
C SER A 68 18.99 15.16 7.03
N ALA A 69 20.05 15.78 7.57
CA ALA A 69 20.06 16.28 8.94
C ALA A 69 18.90 17.26 9.22
N ASP A 70 18.58 18.15 8.29
CA ASP A 70 17.48 19.11 8.43
C ASP A 70 16.10 18.43 8.42
N GLN A 71 15.93 17.41 7.56
CA GLN A 71 14.70 16.59 7.53
C GLN A 71 14.54 15.80 8.83
N LEU A 72 15.61 15.24 9.39
CA LEU A 72 15.60 14.55 10.69
C LEU A 72 15.24 15.51 11.82
N ALA A 73 15.82 16.71 11.84
CA ALA A 73 15.49 17.74 12.83
C ALA A 73 14.00 18.13 12.76
N ALA A 74 13.40 18.17 11.56
CA ALA A 74 11.97 18.42 11.39
C ALA A 74 11.06 17.29 11.93
N LEU A 75 11.62 16.10 12.18
CA LEU A 75 10.94 14.94 12.77
C LEU A 75 11.25 14.74 14.26
N ASP A 76 12.22 15.49 14.80
CA ASP A 76 12.65 15.34 16.19
C ASP A 76 11.51 15.62 17.17
N GLY A 77 11.46 14.84 18.24
CA GLY A 77 10.38 14.87 19.24
C GLY A 77 8.98 14.45 18.75
N LYS A 78 8.78 14.22 17.45
CA LYS A 78 7.47 13.82 16.90
C LYS A 78 7.30 12.32 16.99
N THR A 79 6.13 11.88 17.44
CA THR A 79 5.79 10.45 17.54
C THR A 79 4.46 10.13 16.87
N GLY A 80 4.20 8.84 16.65
CA GLY A 80 2.90 8.33 16.21
C GLY A 80 2.31 9.05 14.99
N ARG A 81 1.18 9.74 15.19
CA ARG A 81 0.45 10.44 14.12
C ARG A 81 1.16 11.71 13.64
N GLU A 82 1.79 12.45 14.55
CA GLU A 82 2.47 13.72 14.25
C GLU A 82 3.70 13.48 13.37
N ARG A 83 4.51 12.48 13.73
CA ARG A 83 5.67 12.08 12.91
C ARG A 83 5.24 11.70 11.49
N ARG A 84 4.15 10.93 11.36
CA ARG A 84 3.59 10.56 10.04
C ARG A 84 3.10 11.75 9.23
N GLN A 85 2.57 12.79 9.87
CA GLN A 85 2.15 14.01 9.18
C GLN A 85 3.35 14.83 8.76
N ALA A 86 4.31 15.05 9.66
CA ALA A 86 5.55 15.76 9.37
C ALA A 86 6.35 15.09 8.24
N MET A 87 6.44 13.75 8.24
CA MET A 87 7.10 12.99 7.17
C MET A 87 6.47 13.21 5.79
N ARG A 88 5.15 13.47 5.73
CA ARG A 88 4.44 13.74 4.45
C ARG A 88 4.64 15.16 3.96
N SER A 89 4.93 16.10 4.86
CA SER A 89 5.23 17.48 4.52
C SER A 89 6.70 17.72 4.20
N LEU A 90 7.55 16.70 4.32
CA LEU A 90 8.96 16.83 3.91
C LEU A 90 9.08 16.86 2.39
N ASP A 91 9.91 17.77 1.90
CA ASP A 91 10.34 17.81 0.52
C ASP A 91 11.39 16.71 0.29
N LEU A 92 10.91 15.52 -0.07
CA LEU A 92 11.75 14.35 -0.37
C LEU A 92 12.14 14.34 -1.84
N SER A 93 13.41 14.04 -2.14
CA SER A 93 13.87 13.79 -3.50
C SER A 93 13.23 12.51 -4.08
N GLU A 94 13.29 12.34 -5.40
CA GLU A 94 12.76 11.13 -6.05
C GLU A 94 13.56 9.87 -5.65
N GLU A 95 14.87 9.99 -5.46
CA GLU A 95 15.72 8.92 -4.95
C GLU A 95 15.31 8.52 -3.52
N GLN A 96 15.11 9.50 -2.62
CA GLN A 96 14.64 9.24 -1.26
C GLN A 96 13.26 8.57 -1.25
N ARG A 97 12.33 9.03 -2.11
CA ARG A 97 10.99 8.44 -2.24
C ARG A 97 11.05 6.99 -2.71
N THR A 98 11.99 6.68 -3.60
CA THR A 98 12.24 5.33 -4.12
C THR A 98 12.78 4.43 -3.01
N GLN A 99 13.83 4.86 -2.30
CA GLN A 99 14.39 4.11 -1.16
C GLN A 99 13.38 3.89 -0.04
N LEU A 100 12.58 4.91 0.31
CA LEU A 100 11.50 4.78 1.28
C LEU A 100 10.44 3.76 0.88
N ARG A 101 10.22 3.59 -0.43
CA ARG A 101 9.29 2.59 -0.96
C ARG A 101 9.87 1.19 -0.79
N GLU A 102 11.11 1.00 -1.20
CA GLU A 102 11.84 -0.26 -1.07
C GLU A 102 11.90 -0.72 0.39
N ILE A 103 12.32 0.16 1.32
CA ILE A 103 12.35 -0.16 2.76
C ILE A 103 10.97 -0.63 3.24
N ARG A 104 9.88 0.04 2.82
CA ARG A 104 8.52 -0.36 3.22
C ARG A 104 8.10 -1.70 2.65
N GLU A 105 8.44 -1.98 1.40
CA GLU A 105 8.12 -3.24 0.73
C GLU A 105 8.89 -4.41 1.37
N THR A 106 10.20 -4.27 1.55
CA THR A 106 11.03 -5.28 2.21
C THR A 106 10.60 -5.50 3.67
N SER A 107 10.34 -4.42 4.42
CA SER A 107 9.87 -4.55 5.81
C SER A 107 8.50 -5.23 5.91
N ARG A 108 7.62 -4.99 4.94
CA ARG A 108 6.32 -5.65 4.89
C ARG A 108 6.46 -7.13 4.56
N ALA A 109 7.28 -7.49 3.58
CA ALA A 109 7.54 -8.88 3.23
C ALA A 109 8.12 -9.65 4.43
N ALA A 110 9.13 -9.08 5.11
CA ALA A 110 9.69 -9.67 6.32
C ALA A 110 8.64 -9.83 7.42
N ALA A 111 7.75 -8.85 7.62
CA ALA A 111 6.68 -8.95 8.60
C ALA A 111 5.64 -10.01 8.22
N ASP A 112 5.32 -10.16 6.94
CA ASP A 112 4.38 -11.18 6.45
C ASP A 112 4.91 -12.60 6.72
N GLU A 113 6.24 -12.81 6.66
CA GLU A 113 6.91 -14.09 6.99
C GLU A 113 6.85 -14.47 8.48
N VAL A 114 6.62 -13.50 9.39
CA VAL A 114 6.49 -13.76 10.83
C VAL A 114 5.16 -14.44 11.18
N PHE A 115 4.12 -14.19 10.36
CA PHE A 115 2.77 -14.72 10.60
C PHE A 115 2.63 -16.15 10.08
N THR A 116 1.81 -16.95 10.77
CA THR A 116 1.37 -18.25 10.22
C THR A 116 0.35 -18.06 9.10
N ASP A 117 0.16 -19.09 8.26
CA ASP A 117 -0.85 -19.08 7.20
C ASP A 117 -2.25 -18.78 7.73
N GLU A 118 -2.61 -19.33 8.91
CA GLU A 118 -3.89 -19.07 9.56
C GLU A 118 -4.03 -17.62 10.02
N GLN A 119 -2.98 -17.03 10.60
CA GLN A 119 -2.97 -15.61 11.01
C GLN A 119 -3.07 -14.69 9.79
N GLN A 120 -2.37 -15.02 8.71
CA GLN A 120 -2.47 -14.29 7.45
C GLN A 120 -3.91 -14.34 6.89
N ALA A 121 -4.53 -15.52 6.88
CA ALA A 121 -5.92 -15.68 6.46
C ALA A 121 -6.89 -14.86 7.33
N GLN A 122 -6.67 -14.85 8.66
CA GLN A 122 -7.48 -14.04 9.58
C GLN A 122 -7.31 -12.54 9.32
N LEU A 123 -6.08 -12.07 9.11
CA LEU A 123 -5.81 -10.68 8.72
C LEU A 123 -6.49 -10.31 7.40
N GLN A 124 -6.52 -11.23 6.43
CA GLN A 124 -7.24 -11.02 5.17
C GLN A 124 -8.74 -10.93 5.39
N ALA A 125 -9.32 -11.81 6.21
CA ALA A 125 -10.74 -11.77 6.57
C ALA A 125 -11.11 -10.44 7.26
N MET A 126 -10.36 -10.03 8.28
CA MET A 126 -10.56 -8.74 8.97
C MET A 126 -10.46 -7.54 8.01
N ARG A 127 -9.55 -7.59 7.03
CA ARG A 127 -9.46 -6.56 5.98
C ARG A 127 -10.71 -6.57 5.10
N GLY A 128 -11.25 -7.75 4.78
CA GLY A 128 -12.52 -7.92 4.06
C GLY A 128 -13.70 -7.32 4.83
N GLU A 129 -13.84 -7.66 6.11
CA GLU A 129 -14.90 -7.15 6.98
C GLU A 129 -14.85 -5.64 7.13
N ARG A 130 -13.66 -5.06 7.35
CA ARG A 130 -13.50 -3.60 7.41
C ARG A 130 -13.89 -2.91 6.11
N ARG A 131 -13.61 -3.53 4.96
CA ARG A 131 -14.06 -3.03 3.65
C ARG A 131 -15.58 -3.12 3.52
N GLY A 132 -16.17 -4.23 3.96
CA GLY A 132 -17.63 -4.42 4.02
C GLY A 132 -18.30 -3.34 4.87
N ARG A 133 -17.81 -3.13 6.10
CA ARG A 133 -18.33 -2.09 7.01
C ARG A 133 -18.24 -0.68 6.43
N HIS A 134 -17.09 -0.31 5.84
CA HIS A 134 -16.99 1.01 5.21
C HIS A 134 -17.94 1.15 4.03
N ARG A 135 -18.24 0.06 3.31
CA ARG A 135 -19.21 0.07 2.23
C ARG A 135 -20.64 0.21 2.77
N GLU A 136 -20.97 -0.49 3.84
CA GLU A 136 -22.25 -0.38 4.54
C GLU A 136 -22.45 1.03 5.10
N GLU A 137 -21.48 1.58 5.83
CA GLU A 137 -21.49 2.97 6.32
C GLU A 137 -21.68 3.98 5.18
N PHE A 138 -21.06 3.73 4.02
CA PHE A 138 -21.24 4.58 2.84
C PHE A 138 -22.67 4.47 2.30
N ALA A 139 -23.22 3.26 2.24
CA ALA A 139 -24.57 3.03 1.79
C ALA A 139 -25.62 3.63 2.73
N GLU A 140 -25.47 3.45 4.04
CA GLU A 140 -26.30 4.07 5.08
C GLU A 140 -26.24 5.60 4.98
N LYS A 141 -25.03 6.16 4.82
CA LYS A 141 -24.85 7.60 4.73
C LYS A 141 -25.59 8.22 3.55
N LEU A 142 -25.68 7.50 2.43
CA LEU A 142 -26.45 7.90 1.25
C LEU A 142 -27.89 7.35 1.27
N SER A 143 -28.28 6.63 2.32
CA SER A 143 -29.58 5.95 2.41
C SER A 143 -29.89 5.09 1.18
N LEU A 144 -28.89 4.33 0.69
CA LEU A 144 -29.04 3.48 -0.50
C LEU A 144 -29.91 2.26 -0.20
N THR A 145 -30.82 1.94 -1.12
CA THR A 145 -31.59 0.69 -1.04
C THR A 145 -30.71 -0.52 -1.35
N SER A 146 -31.16 -1.73 -0.99
CA SER A 146 -30.49 -2.98 -1.33
C SER A 146 -30.28 -3.14 -2.84
N GLU A 147 -31.27 -2.74 -3.64
CA GLU A 147 -31.24 -2.81 -5.09
C GLU A 147 -30.19 -1.86 -5.66
N GLN A 148 -30.17 -0.60 -5.20
CA GLN A 148 -29.15 0.38 -5.60
C GLN A 148 -27.74 -0.09 -5.23
N GLN A 149 -27.56 -0.69 -4.04
CA GLN A 149 -26.27 -1.22 -3.61
C GLN A 149 -25.78 -2.37 -4.49
N ALA A 150 -26.68 -3.26 -4.91
CA ALA A 150 -26.36 -4.36 -5.82
C ALA A 150 -26.02 -3.85 -7.22
N GLU A 151 -26.74 -2.85 -7.72
CA GLU A 151 -26.49 -2.26 -9.03
C GLU A 151 -25.15 -1.52 -9.09
N LEU A 152 -24.83 -0.74 -8.06
CA LEU A 152 -23.53 -0.07 -7.93
C LEU A 152 -22.35 -1.06 -7.86
N ASP A 153 -22.57 -2.24 -7.27
CA ASP A 153 -21.58 -3.31 -7.27
C ASP A 153 -21.38 -3.91 -8.65
N ALA A 154 -22.48 -4.23 -9.33
CA ALA A 154 -22.43 -4.75 -10.69
C ALA A 154 -21.70 -3.78 -11.63
N ILE A 155 -21.96 -2.46 -11.49
CA ILE A 155 -21.25 -1.41 -12.24
C ILE A 155 -19.75 -1.42 -11.94
N ARG A 156 -19.35 -1.58 -10.67
CA ARG A 156 -17.92 -1.63 -10.29
C ARG A 156 -17.23 -2.89 -10.79
N GLU A 157 -17.87 -4.05 -10.66
CA GLU A 157 -17.34 -5.32 -11.14
C GLU A 157 -17.20 -5.31 -12.66
N ASN A 158 -18.22 -4.83 -13.37
CA ASN A 158 -18.17 -4.68 -14.82
C ASN A 158 -17.03 -3.75 -15.26
N ALA A 159 -16.89 -2.58 -14.63
CA ALA A 159 -15.80 -1.65 -14.91
C ALA A 159 -14.42 -2.26 -14.61
N HIS A 160 -14.31 -3.07 -13.55
CA HIS A 160 -13.09 -3.78 -13.24
C HIS A 160 -12.72 -4.79 -14.34
N THR A 161 -13.67 -5.63 -14.76
CA THR A 161 -13.47 -6.62 -15.82
C THR A 161 -13.09 -5.95 -17.15
N GLN A 162 -13.75 -4.85 -17.52
CA GLN A 162 -13.38 -4.08 -18.71
C GLN A 162 -11.97 -3.51 -18.59
N ALA A 163 -11.60 -2.96 -17.42
CA ALA A 163 -10.27 -2.41 -17.19
C ALA A 163 -9.18 -3.49 -17.28
N GLU A 164 -9.44 -4.70 -16.80
CA GLU A 164 -8.51 -5.83 -16.92
C GLU A 164 -8.32 -6.27 -18.37
N ALA A 165 -9.39 -6.25 -19.18
CA ALA A 165 -9.32 -6.61 -20.60
C ALA A 165 -8.47 -5.64 -21.45
N VAL A 166 -8.25 -4.41 -20.97
CA VAL A 166 -7.38 -3.41 -21.62
C VAL A 166 -5.89 -3.67 -21.35
N LEU A 167 -5.58 -4.35 -20.24
CA LEU A 167 -4.21 -4.61 -19.81
C LEU A 167 -3.62 -5.82 -20.54
N SER A 168 -2.31 -5.80 -20.75
CA SER A 168 -1.58 -6.96 -21.26
C SER A 168 -1.48 -8.06 -20.18
N ALA A 169 -1.18 -9.29 -20.61
CA ALA A 169 -0.96 -10.41 -19.69
C ALA A 169 0.15 -10.11 -18.65
N ASP A 170 1.25 -9.49 -19.08
CA ASP A 170 2.36 -9.12 -18.19
C ASP A 170 1.95 -8.01 -17.19
N GLN A 171 1.16 -7.03 -17.64
CA GLN A 171 0.62 -5.98 -16.76
C GLN A 171 -0.37 -6.56 -15.74
N LEU A 172 -1.21 -7.52 -16.14
CA LEU A 172 -2.11 -8.24 -15.24
C LEU A 172 -1.34 -9.05 -14.20
N ALA A 173 -0.30 -9.78 -14.61
CA ALA A 173 0.58 -10.50 -13.70
C ALA A 173 1.24 -9.54 -12.69
N ALA A 174 1.64 -8.34 -13.12
CA ALA A 174 2.17 -7.32 -12.22
C ALA A 174 1.12 -6.76 -11.23
N LEU A 175 -0.17 -6.97 -11.47
CA LEU A 175 -1.27 -6.59 -10.57
C LEU A 175 -1.80 -7.76 -9.73
N ASP A 176 -1.35 -8.99 -9.98
CA ASP A 176 -1.81 -10.17 -9.27
C ASP A 176 -1.45 -10.09 -7.77
N GLY A 177 -2.35 -10.56 -6.92
CA GLY A 177 -2.24 -10.44 -5.46
C GLY A 177 -2.37 -9.01 -4.88
N LYS A 178 -2.33 -7.96 -5.72
CA LYS A 178 -2.44 -6.57 -5.26
C LYS A 178 -3.91 -6.18 -5.10
N THR A 179 -4.26 -5.56 -3.96
CA THR A 179 -5.65 -5.10 -3.72
C THR A 179 -5.75 -3.65 -3.23
N GLY A 180 -6.92 -3.03 -3.42
CA GLY A 180 -7.24 -1.71 -2.89
C GLY A 180 -6.22 -0.62 -3.29
N ARG A 181 -5.59 0.01 -2.29
CA ARG A 181 -4.62 1.11 -2.51
C ARG A 181 -3.33 0.65 -3.20
N GLU A 182 -2.91 -0.59 -2.99
CA GLU A 182 -1.71 -1.17 -3.58
C GLU A 182 -1.91 -1.42 -5.07
N ARG A 183 -3.02 -2.06 -5.44
CA ARG A 183 -3.42 -2.23 -6.85
C ARG A 183 -3.53 -0.88 -7.57
N GLY A 184 -4.17 0.10 -6.94
CA GLY A 184 -4.30 1.45 -7.51
C GLY A 184 -2.99 2.23 -7.61
N ARG A 185 -1.94 1.85 -6.87
CA ARG A 185 -0.58 2.38 -7.05
C ARG A 185 0.13 1.66 -8.17
N ALA A 186 0.16 0.32 -8.12
CA ALA A 186 0.77 -0.49 -9.17
C ALA A 186 0.20 -0.16 -10.55
N MET A 187 -1.11 0.05 -10.66
CA MET A 187 -1.76 0.47 -11.92
C MET A 187 -1.24 1.82 -12.45
N ARG A 188 -0.84 2.76 -11.57
CA ARG A 188 -0.22 4.04 -12.00
C ARG A 188 1.24 3.87 -12.41
N ASP A 189 1.92 2.89 -11.84
CA ASP A 189 3.31 2.58 -12.13
C ASP A 189 3.46 1.65 -13.35
N LEU A 190 2.34 1.19 -13.93
CA LEU A 190 2.36 0.44 -15.20
C LEU A 190 2.71 1.37 -16.37
N ASP A 191 3.57 0.89 -17.26
CA ASP A 191 3.88 1.51 -18.55
C ASP A 191 2.71 1.33 -19.53
N LEU A 192 1.59 2.01 -19.25
CA LEU A 192 0.39 2.00 -20.09
C LEU A 192 0.61 2.83 -21.36
N SER A 193 0.19 2.30 -22.52
CA SER A 193 0.14 3.08 -23.77
C SER A 193 -0.87 4.23 -23.67
N GLU A 194 -0.79 5.21 -24.58
CA GLU A 194 -1.75 6.31 -24.63
C GLU A 194 -3.18 5.79 -24.86
N GLU A 195 -3.33 4.80 -25.74
CA GLU A 195 -4.61 4.15 -26.02
C GLU A 195 -5.16 3.42 -24.78
N GLN A 196 -4.32 2.65 -24.06
CA GLN A 196 -4.74 1.98 -22.83
C GLN A 196 -5.19 3.00 -21.77
N ARG A 197 -4.46 4.11 -21.62
CA ARG A 197 -4.82 5.18 -20.69
C ARG A 197 -6.16 5.82 -21.05
N ALA A 198 -6.39 6.08 -22.34
CA ALA A 198 -7.65 6.62 -22.83
C ALA A 198 -8.82 5.65 -22.56
N GLN A 199 -8.66 4.36 -22.86
CA GLN A 199 -9.69 3.35 -22.59
C GLN A 199 -9.98 3.20 -21.09
N LEU A 200 -8.95 3.19 -20.24
CA LEU A 200 -9.14 3.14 -18.79
C LEU A 200 -9.81 4.40 -18.24
N GLN A 201 -9.56 5.56 -18.85
CA GLN A 201 -10.27 6.79 -18.51
C GLN A 201 -11.74 6.70 -18.91
N GLU A 202 -12.04 6.26 -20.14
CA GLU A 202 -13.40 6.06 -20.64
C GLU A 202 -14.20 5.10 -19.76
N ILE A 203 -13.62 3.94 -19.40
CA ILE A 203 -14.25 2.97 -18.49
C ILE A 203 -14.58 3.60 -17.13
N ARG A 204 -13.69 4.43 -16.58
CA ARG A 204 -13.93 5.13 -15.31
C ARG A 204 -15.03 6.17 -15.42
N GLU A 205 -15.09 6.90 -16.52
CA GLU A 205 -16.11 7.91 -16.78
C GLU A 205 -17.48 7.26 -17.00
N ALA A 206 -17.54 6.20 -17.82
CA ALA A 206 -18.76 5.42 -18.06
C ALA A 206 -19.27 4.76 -16.78
N SER A 207 -18.39 4.11 -16.00
CA SER A 207 -18.74 3.52 -14.70
C SER A 207 -19.28 4.57 -13.72
N ARG A 208 -18.70 5.77 -13.72
CA ARG A 208 -19.17 6.87 -12.87
C ARG A 208 -20.53 7.38 -13.33
N ALA A 209 -20.74 7.55 -14.63
CA ALA A 209 -22.03 7.99 -15.18
C ALA A 209 -23.13 6.98 -14.84
N ALA A 210 -22.91 5.69 -15.10
CA ALA A 210 -23.85 4.63 -14.74
C ALA A 210 -24.14 4.62 -13.23
N ALA A 211 -23.11 4.79 -12.38
CA ALA A 211 -23.32 4.86 -10.93
C ALA A 211 -24.12 6.09 -10.50
N ASP A 212 -23.93 7.22 -11.18
CA ASP A 212 -24.65 8.46 -10.91
C ASP A 212 -26.14 8.32 -11.34
N GLU A 213 -26.47 7.52 -12.37
CA GLU A 213 -27.85 7.21 -12.81
C GLU A 213 -28.64 6.33 -11.83
N VAL A 214 -27.96 5.50 -11.03
CA VAL A 214 -28.60 4.66 -9.99
C VAL A 214 -29.06 5.49 -8.80
N LEU A 215 -28.43 6.65 -8.57
CA LEU A 215 -28.67 7.50 -7.42
C LEU A 215 -29.79 8.51 -7.68
N THR A 216 -30.51 8.89 -6.63
CA THR A 216 -31.42 10.05 -6.72
C THR A 216 -30.65 11.36 -6.78
N ASP A 217 -31.29 12.44 -7.21
CA ASP A 217 -30.69 13.77 -7.26
C ASP A 217 -30.17 14.22 -5.87
N GLU A 218 -30.90 13.93 -4.80
CA GLU A 218 -30.47 14.22 -3.42
C GLU A 218 -29.25 13.39 -3.01
N GLN A 219 -29.25 12.10 -3.31
CA GLN A 219 -28.11 11.20 -3.03
C GLN A 219 -26.86 11.64 -3.81
N LEU A 220 -27.04 12.07 -5.06
CA LEU A 220 -25.99 12.57 -5.92
C LEU A 220 -25.40 13.88 -5.37
N ALA A 221 -26.24 14.82 -4.96
CA ALA A 221 -25.81 16.06 -4.30
C ALA A 221 -25.00 15.77 -3.02
N GLN A 222 -25.48 14.84 -2.19
CA GLN A 222 -24.78 14.43 -0.98
C GLN A 222 -23.43 13.75 -1.30
N LEU A 223 -23.38 12.91 -2.34
CA LEU A 223 -22.15 12.28 -2.81
C LEU A 223 -21.14 13.32 -3.32
N GLN A 224 -21.59 14.35 -4.03
CA GLN A 224 -20.75 15.46 -4.48
C GLN A 224 -20.17 16.24 -3.29
N GLU A 225 -20.98 16.53 -2.27
CA GLU A 225 -20.52 17.18 -1.04
C GLU A 225 -19.44 16.33 -0.34
N MET A 226 -19.66 15.02 -0.24
CA MET A 226 -18.65 14.10 0.32
C MET A 226 -17.35 14.09 -0.49
N ARG A 227 -17.43 14.13 -1.83
CA ARG A 227 -16.28 14.20 -2.73
C ARG A 227 -15.53 15.53 -2.53
N GLY A 228 -16.23 16.66 -2.44
CA GLY A 228 -15.65 17.98 -2.16
C GLY A 228 -14.94 18.05 -0.82
N ASN A 229 -15.56 17.51 0.23
CA ASN A 229 -14.97 17.41 1.57
C ASN A 229 -13.70 16.56 1.61
N ARG A 230 -13.57 15.54 0.75
CA ARG A 230 -12.34 14.75 0.60
C ARG A 230 -11.24 15.53 -0.12
N GLY A 231 -11.59 16.34 -1.12
CA GLY A 231 -10.65 17.22 -1.82
C GLY A 231 -10.00 18.23 -0.88
N ASN A 232 -10.81 18.92 -0.06
CA ASN A 232 -10.31 19.92 0.89
C ASN A 232 -9.39 19.35 1.98
N ARG A 233 -9.50 18.06 2.31
CA ARG A 233 -8.59 17.39 3.26
C ARG A 233 -7.23 17.04 2.67
N ARG A 234 -7.06 17.06 1.34
CA ARG A 234 -5.77 16.84 0.67
C ARG A 234 -5.00 18.14 0.45
N SER A 235 -5.70 19.27 0.43
CA SER A 235 -5.12 20.61 0.22
C SER A 235 -4.77 21.35 1.53
N ARG A 236 -4.95 20.71 2.69
CA ARG A 236 -4.52 21.19 4.01
C ARG A 236 -3.40 20.31 4.53
#